data_AF-A0A0G0I9D8-F1
#
_entry.id   AF-A0A0G0I9D8-F1
#
_cell.length_a   1.000
_cell.length_b   1.000
_cell.length_c   1.000
_cell.angle_alpha   90.00
_cell.angle_beta   90.00
_cell.angle_gamma   90.00
#
_symmetry.space_group_name_H-M   'P 1'
#
loop_
_entity.id
_entity.type
_entity.pdbx_description
1 polymer ?
#
loop_
_entity_poly.entity_id
_entity_poly.type
_entity_poly.pdbx_seq_one_letter_code
_entity_poly.pdbx_strand_id
1 'polypeptide(L)'
;MLDLVEISPKAVPPVCKIMDFGKFQYQKSKEERQNKSKQKKFETKGIRLSVRTDEHDLNFKKDQTEKFLTKGNKVKIEIILKGREKAHGDLARQNLIEFVKSISVPNKIEQEIKRFPGGFNIIITSQ
;
A
#
# COMPACT_ATOMS: atom_id res chain seq x y z
N MET A 1 17.51 38.49 -16.53
CA MET A 1 16.42 39.48 -16.45
C MET A 1 15.68 39.21 -15.16
N LEU A 2 15.26 40.23 -14.43
CA LEU A 2 14.53 40.05 -13.17
C LEU A 2 13.05 40.39 -13.41
N ASP A 3 12.17 39.61 -12.82
CA ASP A 3 10.72 39.74 -12.97
C ASP A 3 10.10 40.23 -11.66
N LEU A 4 9.03 41.02 -11.74
CA LEU A 4 8.20 41.34 -10.58
C LEU A 4 7.17 40.22 -10.40
N VAL A 5 7.34 39.39 -9.37
CA VAL A 5 6.50 38.22 -9.13
C VAL A 5 5.61 38.47 -7.91
N GLU A 6 4.30 38.34 -8.08
CA GLU A 6 3.33 38.41 -6.98
C GLU A 6 3.34 37.09 -6.20
N ILE A 7 3.75 37.14 -4.93
CA ILE A 7 3.91 35.94 -4.09
C ILE A 7 2.73 35.74 -3.12
N SER A 8 2.04 36.82 -2.74
CA SER A 8 0.88 36.76 -1.84
C SER A 8 -0.22 37.70 -2.34
N PRO A 9 -1.12 37.20 -3.21
CA PRO A 9 -2.22 38.00 -3.74
C PRO A 9 -3.32 38.26 -2.72
N LYS A 10 -3.33 37.56 -1.59
CA LYS A 10 -4.35 37.68 -0.54
C LYS A 10 -4.00 38.67 0.57
N ALA A 11 -2.79 39.22 0.58
CA ALA A 11 -2.38 40.24 1.54
C ALA A 11 -2.91 41.63 1.11
N VAL A 12 -3.11 42.54 2.07
CA VAL A 12 -3.49 43.94 1.80
C VAL A 12 -2.42 44.86 2.40
N PRO A 13 -1.60 45.55 1.56
CA PRO A 13 -1.54 45.45 0.10
C PRO A 13 -0.90 44.12 -0.39
N PRO A 14 -1.15 43.70 -1.65
CA PRO A 14 -0.52 42.51 -2.23
C PRO A 14 1.00 42.60 -2.19
N VAL A 15 1.64 41.46 -1.89
CA VAL A 15 3.09 41.41 -1.73
C VAL A 15 3.73 40.86 -3.01
N CYS A 16 4.48 41.74 -3.69
CA CYS A 16 5.28 41.40 -4.87
C CYS A 16 6.77 41.37 -4.50
N LYS A 17 7.53 40.47 -5.13
CA LYS A 17 8.96 40.32 -4.94
C LYS A 17 9.67 40.28 -6.29
N ILE A 18 10.75 41.03 -6.41
CA ILE A 18 11.60 41.04 -7.60
C ILE A 18 12.48 39.78 -7.56
N MET A 19 12.35 38.90 -8.55
CA MET A 19 13.14 37.67 -8.67
C MET A 19 13.15 37.15 -10.11
N ASP A 20 14.07 36.25 -10.44
CA ASP A 20 14.03 35.51 -11.70
C ASP A 20 12.98 34.39 -11.60
N PHE A 21 11.87 34.52 -12.34
CA PHE A 21 10.75 33.58 -12.23
C PHE A 21 11.12 32.18 -12.75
N GLY A 22 11.92 32.10 -13.81
CA GLY A 22 12.38 30.84 -14.38
C GLY A 22 13.25 30.04 -13.40
N LYS A 23 14.21 30.71 -12.76
CA LYS A 23 15.07 30.10 -11.73
C LYS A 23 14.27 29.66 -10.51
N PHE A 24 13.29 30.44 -10.07
CA PHE A 24 12.40 30.10 -8.96
C PHE A 24 11.56 28.86 -9.25
N GLN A 25 10.91 28.79 -10.42
CA GLN A 25 10.14 27.63 -10.85
C GLN A 25 11.00 26.37 -10.93
N TYR A 26 12.23 26.49 -11.44
CA TYR A 26 13.18 25.38 -11.47
C TYR A 26 13.51 24.89 -10.05
N GLN A 27 13.87 25.79 -9.13
CA GLN A 27 14.19 25.44 -7.75
C GLN A 27 13.01 24.76 -7.03
N LYS A 28 11.80 25.33 -7.16
CA LYS A 28 10.58 24.76 -6.60
C LYS A 28 10.29 23.36 -7.17
N SER A 29 10.42 23.18 -8.48
CA SER A 29 10.23 21.86 -9.11
C SER A 29 11.27 20.83 -8.66
N LYS A 30 12.51 21.27 -8.41
CA LYS A 30 13.60 20.42 -7.90
C LYS A 30 13.34 20.01 -6.46
N GLU A 31 12.90 20.94 -5.61
CA GLU A 31 12.49 20.65 -4.23
C GLU A 31 11.28 19.72 -4.17
N GLU A 32 10.25 19.96 -4.98
CA GLU A 32 9.08 19.08 -5.06
C GLU A 32 9.46 17.67 -5.52
N ARG A 33 10.36 17.53 -6.50
CA ARG A 33 10.88 16.22 -6.94
C ARG A 33 11.66 15.51 -5.83
N GLN A 34 12.50 16.24 -5.09
CA GLN A 34 13.24 15.70 -3.95
C GLN A 34 12.31 15.29 -2.80
N ASN A 35 11.26 16.07 -2.53
CA ASN A 35 10.29 15.75 -1.49
C ASN A 35 9.44 14.52 -1.88
N LYS A 36 9.04 14.42 -3.15
CA LYS A 36 8.34 13.24 -3.69
C LYS A 36 9.22 11.98 -3.67
N SER A 37 10.53 12.09 -3.91
CA SER A 37 11.43 10.93 -3.86
C SER A 37 11.77 10.50 -2.43
N LYS A 38 11.79 11.45 -1.47
CA LYS A 38 12.01 11.17 -0.05
C LYS A 38 10.78 10.56 0.65
N GLN A 39 9.58 10.74 0.12
CA GLN A 39 8.39 10.07 0.65
C GLN A 39 8.53 8.55 0.46
N LYS A 40 8.61 7.82 1.57
CA LYS A 40 8.63 6.35 1.60
C LYS A 40 7.31 5.85 1.00
N LYS A 41 7.36 5.26 -0.20
CA LYS A 41 6.18 4.68 -0.85
C LYS A 41 5.74 3.44 -0.07
N PHE A 42 4.64 3.54 0.66
CA PHE A 42 3.97 2.40 1.26
C PHE A 42 3.19 1.69 0.16
N GLU A 43 3.73 0.59 -0.36
CA GLU A 43 3.06 -0.19 -1.40
C GLU A 43 2.16 -1.24 -0.76
N THR A 44 1.04 -1.55 -1.44
CA THR A 44 0.21 -2.71 -1.09
C THR A 44 0.70 -3.90 -1.91
N LYS A 45 1.22 -4.92 -1.22
CA LYS A 45 1.66 -6.17 -1.84
C LYS A 45 0.55 -7.22 -1.75
N GLY A 46 0.29 -7.92 -2.85
CA GLY A 46 -0.72 -8.96 -2.91
C GLY A 46 -0.12 -10.35 -2.71
N ILE A 47 -0.75 -11.18 -1.88
CA ILE A 47 -0.45 -12.61 -1.73
C ILE A 47 -1.71 -13.39 -2.09
N ARG A 48 -1.58 -14.33 -3.03
CA ARG A 48 -2.70 -15.16 -3.51
C ARG A 48 -2.59 -16.58 -2.98
N LEU A 49 -3.64 -17.03 -2.30
CA LEU A 49 -3.82 -18.39 -1.81
C LEU A 49 -4.84 -19.12 -2.67
N SER A 50 -4.69 -20.44 -2.74
CA SER A 50 -5.66 -21.35 -3.34
C SER A 50 -6.24 -22.23 -2.25
N VAL A 51 -7.47 -22.74 -2.42
CA VAL A 51 -8.09 -23.66 -1.45
C VAL A 51 -7.26 -24.93 -1.27
N ARG A 52 -6.56 -25.35 -2.32
CA ARG A 52 -5.73 -26.55 -2.39
C ARG A 52 -4.23 -26.23 -2.31
N THR A 53 -3.85 -25.13 -1.65
CA THR A 53 -2.43 -24.80 -1.48
C THR A 53 -1.74 -25.88 -0.65
N ASP A 54 -0.63 -26.40 -1.17
CA ASP A 54 0.24 -27.36 -0.49
C ASP A 54 0.99 -26.70 0.67
N GLU A 55 1.40 -27.46 1.68
CA GLU A 55 2.06 -26.98 2.88
C GLU A 55 3.35 -26.22 2.56
N HIS A 56 4.14 -26.72 1.60
CA HIS A 56 5.36 -26.07 1.16
C HIS A 56 5.09 -24.69 0.51
N ASP A 57 4.07 -24.58 -0.34
CA ASP A 57 3.66 -23.31 -0.97
C ASP A 57 3.11 -22.33 0.08
N LEU A 58 2.40 -22.85 1.09
CA LEU A 58 1.89 -22.05 2.21
C LEU A 58 3.03 -21.41 3.01
N ASN A 59 4.06 -22.19 3.34
CA ASN A 59 5.24 -21.71 4.06
C ASN A 59 6.00 -20.65 3.26
N PHE A 60 6.18 -20.85 1.96
CA PHE A 60 6.81 -19.83 1.11
C PHE A 60 6.03 -18.50 1.10
N LYS A 61 4.70 -18.58 1.02
CA LYS A 61 3.83 -17.39 1.05
C LYS A 61 3.82 -16.71 2.42
N LYS A 62 3.94 -17.48 3.50
CA LYS A 62 4.13 -16.94 4.86
C LYS A 62 5.42 -16.13 4.93
N ASP A 63 6.55 -16.72 4.54
CA ASP A 63 7.85 -16.03 4.54
C ASP A 63 7.82 -14.76 3.70
N GLN A 64 7.15 -14.82 2.54
CA GLN A 64 6.99 -13.66 1.67
C GLN A 64 6.13 -12.57 2.32
N THR A 65 5.05 -12.95 3.02
CA THR A 65 4.18 -12.04 3.77
C THR A 65 4.96 -11.35 4.88
N GLU A 66 5.71 -12.11 5.68
CA GLU A 66 6.55 -11.58 6.75
C GLU A 66 7.62 -10.62 6.21
N LYS A 67 8.28 -10.97 5.10
CA LYS A 67 9.23 -10.06 4.42
C LYS A 67 8.58 -8.75 3.98
N PHE A 68 7.32 -8.76 3.56
CA PHE A 68 6.61 -7.55 3.16
C PHE A 68 6.20 -6.69 4.35
N LEU A 69 5.72 -7.33 5.42
CA LEU A 69 5.38 -6.66 6.69
C LEU A 69 6.60 -5.99 7.31
N THR A 70 7.74 -6.69 7.40
CA THR A 70 8.99 -6.12 7.95
C THR A 70 9.50 -4.92 7.15
N LYS A 71 9.18 -4.83 5.86
CA LYS A 71 9.50 -3.66 5.02
C LYS A 71 8.54 -2.48 5.23
N GLY A 72 7.50 -2.64 6.06
CA GLY A 72 6.45 -1.66 6.31
C GLY A 72 5.39 -1.59 5.20
N ASN A 73 5.31 -2.59 4.32
CA ASN A 73 4.28 -2.63 3.29
C ASN A 73 2.96 -3.15 3.86
N LYS A 74 1.85 -2.71 3.24
CA LYS A 74 0.55 -3.34 3.47
C LYS A 74 0.50 -4.64 2.69
N VAL A 75 -0.05 -5.70 3.27
CA VAL A 75 -0.20 -6.98 2.59
C VAL A 75 -1.67 -7.32 2.45
N LYS A 76 -2.13 -7.43 1.21
CA LYS A 76 -3.45 -7.94 0.87
C LYS A 76 -3.33 -9.43 0.57
N ILE A 77 -3.87 -10.25 1.46
CA ILE A 77 -3.92 -11.70 1.28
C ILE A 77 -5.30 -12.04 0.71
N GLU A 78 -5.35 -12.74 -0.41
CA GLU A 78 -6.59 -13.13 -1.07
C GLU A 78 -6.61 -14.61 -1.42
N ILE A 79 -7.71 -15.29 -1.11
CA ILE A 79 -7.97 -16.66 -1.53
C ILE A 79 -8.99 -16.64 -2.66
N ILE A 80 -8.65 -17.28 -3.78
CA ILE A 80 -9.49 -17.29 -4.99
C ILE A 80 -10.23 -18.63 -5.06
N LEU A 81 -11.55 -18.55 -5.28
CA LEU A 81 -12.44 -19.69 -5.48
C LEU A 81 -12.80 -19.79 -6.96
N LYS A 82 -12.44 -20.89 -7.63
CA LYS A 82 -12.75 -21.11 -9.05
C LYS A 82 -13.76 -22.24 -9.25
N GLY A 83 -14.72 -22.05 -10.15
CA GLY A 83 -15.67 -23.08 -10.56
C GLY A 83 -16.43 -23.71 -9.39
N ARG A 84 -16.29 -25.03 -9.23
CA ARG A 84 -16.94 -25.83 -8.17
C ARG A 84 -16.48 -25.48 -6.76
N GLU A 85 -15.33 -24.81 -6.61
CA GLU A 85 -14.79 -24.41 -5.30
C GLU A 85 -15.61 -23.31 -4.62
N LYS A 86 -16.52 -22.64 -5.34
CA LYS A 86 -17.43 -21.66 -4.74
C LYS A 86 -18.31 -22.25 -3.62
N ALA A 87 -18.54 -23.57 -3.65
CA ALA A 87 -19.22 -24.29 -2.58
C ALA A 87 -18.39 -24.40 -1.29
N HIS A 88 -17.05 -24.30 -1.37
CA HIS A 88 -16.13 -24.39 -0.24
C HIS A 88 -15.79 -23.02 0.35
N GLY A 89 -16.79 -22.14 0.48
CA GLY A 89 -16.60 -20.79 1.00
C GLY A 89 -16.08 -20.77 2.43
N ASP A 90 -16.64 -21.63 3.30
CA ASP A 90 -16.26 -21.69 4.71
C ASP A 90 -14.84 -22.22 4.89
N LEU A 91 -14.45 -23.24 4.13
CA LEU A 91 -13.08 -23.77 4.12
C LEU A 91 -12.08 -22.69 3.69
N ALA A 92 -12.39 -21.93 2.64
CA ALA A 92 -11.51 -20.85 2.19
C ALA A 92 -11.37 -19.72 3.23
N ARG A 93 -12.45 -19.40 3.94
CA ARG A 93 -12.41 -18.46 5.06
C ARG A 93 -11.55 -18.99 6.20
N GLN A 94 -11.69 -20.27 6.55
CA GLN A 94 -10.90 -20.90 7.61
C GLN A 94 -9.41 -20.92 7.25
N ASN A 95 -9.05 -21.34 6.05
CA ASN A 95 -7.67 -21.34 5.58
C ASN A 95 -7.05 -19.94 5.61
N LEU A 96 -7.83 -18.90 5.26
CA LEU A 96 -7.36 -17.51 5.35
C LEU A 96 -7.10 -17.08 6.79
N ILE A 97 -7.97 -17.47 7.73
CA ILE A 97 -7.80 -17.18 9.17
C ILE A 97 -6.57 -17.91 9.71
N GLU A 98 -6.42 -19.20 9.40
CA GLU A 98 -5.28 -20.01 9.82
C GLU A 98 -3.96 -19.46 9.26
N PHE A 99 -3.95 -19.05 7.99
CA PHE A 99 -2.78 -18.40 7.39
C PHE A 99 -2.42 -17.09 8.08
N VAL A 100 -3.40 -16.24 8.43
CA VAL A 100 -3.12 -14.99 9.14
C VAL A 100 -2.62 -15.26 10.56
N LYS A 101 -3.16 -16.29 11.24
CA LYS A 101 -2.69 -16.71 12.56
C LYS A 101 -1.29 -17.31 12.54
N SER A 102 -0.88 -17.94 11.44
CA SER A 102 0.44 -18.54 11.34
C SER A 102 1.56 -17.51 11.15
N ILE A 103 1.24 -16.27 10.78
CA ILE A 103 2.21 -15.17 10.65
C ILE A 103 2.74 -14.79 12.04
N SER A 104 4.06 -14.87 12.24
CA SER A 104 4.68 -14.63 13.54
C SER A 104 5.02 -13.15 13.78
N VAL A 105 4.98 -12.31 12.75
CA VAL A 105 5.34 -10.88 12.81
C VAL A 105 4.20 -10.06 13.40
N PRO A 106 4.46 -9.06 14.27
CA PRO A 106 3.43 -8.16 14.78
C PRO A 106 2.72 -7.45 13.63
N ASN A 107 1.44 -7.78 13.47
CA ASN A 107 0.61 -7.27 12.40
C ASN A 107 -0.72 -6.77 12.97
N LYS A 108 -1.25 -5.73 12.34
CA LYS A 108 -2.57 -5.19 12.61
C LYS A 108 -3.48 -5.49 11.42
N ILE A 109 -4.67 -6.00 11.70
CA ILE A 109 -5.70 -6.14 10.69
C ILE A 109 -6.24 -4.74 10.38
N GLU A 110 -5.92 -4.23 9.18
CA GLU A 110 -6.44 -2.94 8.70
C GLU A 110 -7.83 -3.13 8.12
N GLN A 111 -8.05 -4.23 7.42
CA GLN A 111 -9.34 -4.58 6.86
C GLN A 111 -9.62 -6.06 7.14
N GLU A 112 -10.73 -6.31 7.84
CA GLU A 112 -11.24 -7.66 8.09
C GLU A 112 -11.59 -8.40 6.79
N ILE A 113 -11.87 -9.70 6.93
CA ILE A 113 -12.16 -10.60 5.81
C ILE A 113 -13.37 -10.08 5.02
N LYS A 114 -13.14 -9.61 3.79
CA LYS A 114 -14.20 -9.24 2.85
C LYS A 114 -14.36 -10.31 1.79
N ARG A 115 -15.61 -10.70 1.56
CA ARG A 115 -16.00 -11.55 0.43
C ARG A 115 -16.07 -10.69 -0.83
N PHE A 116 -15.52 -11.20 -1.92
CA PHE A 116 -15.68 -10.65 -3.26
C PHE A 116 -16.17 -11.77 -4.22
N PRO A 117 -16.64 -11.46 -5.43
CA PRO A 117 -17.26 -12.45 -6.32
C PRO A 117 -16.40 -13.69 -6.64
N GLY A 118 -15.07 -13.54 -6.52
CA GLY A 118 -14.09 -14.58 -6.78
C GLY A 118 -13.44 -15.18 -5.53
N GLY A 119 -13.84 -14.84 -4.30
CA GLY A 119 -13.24 -15.40 -3.09
C GLY A 119 -13.26 -14.46 -1.88
N PHE A 120 -12.22 -14.51 -1.06
CA PHE A 120 -12.08 -13.70 0.16
C PHE A 120 -10.75 -12.99 0.20
N ASN A 121 -10.71 -11.78 0.77
CA ASN A 121 -9.46 -11.08 1.03
C ASN A 121 -9.43 -10.48 2.44
N ILE A 122 -8.22 -10.28 2.95
CA ILE A 122 -7.92 -9.58 4.19
C ILE A 122 -6.73 -8.66 3.93
N ILE A 123 -6.70 -7.51 4.59
CA ILE A 123 -5.55 -6.58 4.50
C ILE A 123 -4.95 -6.42 5.89
N ILE A 124 -3.66 -6.74 5.97
CA ILE A 124 -2.86 -6.60 7.17
C ILE A 124 -1.74 -5.58 6.93
N THR A 125 -1.38 -4.87 7.99
CA THR A 125 -0.32 -3.87 7.97
C THR A 125 0.63 -4.14 9.13
N SER A 126 1.92 -3.86 8.95
CA SER A 126 2.88 -3.92 10.05
C SER A 126 2.45 -2.96 11.15
N GLN A 127 2.54 -3.41 12.40
CA GLN A 127 2.37 -2.53 13.56
C GLN A 127 3.43 -1.42 13.57
#